data_AF-A0A7S0BLW2-F1
#
_entry.id   AF-A0A7S0BLW2-F1
#
_cell.length_a   1.000
_cell.length_b   1.000
_cell.length_c   1.000
_cell.angle_alpha   90.00
_cell.angle_beta   90.00
_cell.angle_gamma   90.00
#
_symmetry.space_group_name_H-M   'P 1'
#
loop_
_entity.id
_entity.type
_entity.pdbx_description
1 polymer ?
#
loop_
_entity_poly.entity_id
_entity_poly.type
_entity_poly.pdbx_seq_one_letter_code
_entity_poly.pdbx_strand_id
1 'polypeptide(L)'
;WEYPSAAMGLYLLMILGLSRRKGHAIDTKHVDIVHNTLLVVVSAVTAVGVASGALIRSSEDGWYGLVCSARLPEEIWNGRIGFWSYVFYLTKYYELFDTILLTLKKKTLLPLHVYHHMIMPLVGWTWFAFPWLEGAW
;
A
#
# COMPACT_ATOMS: atom_id res chain seq x y z
N TRP A 1 0.39 15.60 -0.78
CA TRP A 1 1.83 15.42 -0.95
C TRP A 1 2.61 15.56 0.34
N GLU A 2 2.26 16.53 1.21
CA GLU A 2 2.91 16.73 2.51
C GLU A 2 2.91 15.48 3.41
N TYR A 3 1.75 14.81 3.57
CA TYR A 3 1.65 13.65 4.45
C TYR A 3 2.46 12.44 3.96
N PRO A 4 2.36 11.99 2.69
CA PRO A 4 3.18 10.90 2.19
C PRO A 4 4.68 11.19 2.25
N SER A 5 5.12 12.41 1.90
CA SER A 5 6.55 12.75 1.91
C SER A 5 7.11 12.82 3.33
N ALA A 6 6.36 13.39 4.28
CA ALA A 6 6.73 13.38 5.69
C ALA A 6 6.86 11.96 6.25
N ALA A 7 5.92 11.06 5.91
CA ALA A 7 5.97 9.66 6.31
C ALA A 7 7.23 8.96 5.77
N MET A 8 7.61 9.21 4.51
CA MET A 8 8.84 8.63 3.93
C MET A 8 10.11 9.16 4.59
N GLY A 9 10.13 10.46 4.92
CA GLY A 9 11.22 11.07 5.68
C GLY A 9 11.38 10.42 7.06
N LEU A 10 10.29 10.26 7.80
CA LEU A 10 10.27 9.59 9.11
C LEU A 10 10.71 8.12 9.01
N TYR A 11 10.22 7.40 7.99
CA TYR A 11 10.60 6.02 7.72
C TYR A 11 12.11 5.86 7.49
N LEU A 12 12.72 6.72 6.66
CA LEU A 12 14.16 6.72 6.40
C LEU A 12 14.96 7.02 7.67
N LEU A 13 14.56 8.06 8.41
CA LEU A 13 15.22 8.43 9.67
C LEU A 13 15.20 7.27 10.67
N MET A 14 14.06 6.58 10.78
CA MET A 14 13.89 5.43 11.66
C MET A 14 14.80 4.26 11.24
N ILE A 15 14.85 3.89 9.96
CA ILE A 15 15.73 2.81 9.47
C ILE A 15 17.19 3.15 9.69
N LEU A 16 17.60 4.39 9.39
CA LEU A 16 18.98 4.83 9.60
C LEU A 16 19.37 4.80 11.08
N GLY A 17 18.45 5.19 11.97
CA GLY A 17 18.63 5.10 13.43
C GLY A 17 18.75 3.66 13.92
N LEU A 18 17.82 2.79 13.52
CA LEU A 18 17.79 1.37 13.92
C LEU A 18 18.95 0.56 13.33
N SER A 19 19.39 0.89 12.11
CA SER A 19 20.54 0.27 11.46
C SER A 19 21.84 0.57 12.22
N ARG A 20 22.01 1.82 12.67
CA ARG A 20 23.17 2.28 13.46
C ARG A 20 23.20 1.77 14.91
N ARG A 21 22.09 1.25 15.43
CA ARG A 21 22.03 0.70 16.80
C ARG A 21 23.05 -0.42 16.97
N LYS A 22 23.98 -0.28 17.91
CA LYS A 22 24.87 -1.37 18.32
C LYS A 22 24.10 -2.33 19.23
N GLY A 23 24.16 -3.64 18.96
CA GLY A 23 23.46 -4.65 19.75
C GLY A 23 23.15 -5.92 18.96
N HIS A 24 22.69 -6.94 19.68
CA HIS A 24 22.28 -8.23 19.11
C HIS A 24 20.93 -8.12 18.39
N ALA A 25 20.69 -9.04 17.46
CA ALA A 25 19.39 -9.17 16.80
C ALA A 25 18.29 -9.40 17.83
N ILE A 26 17.17 -8.66 17.71
CA ILE A 26 15.98 -8.89 18.51
C ILE A 26 15.15 -9.97 17.83
N ASP A 27 14.76 -10.99 18.58
CA ASP A 27 13.76 -11.95 18.12
C ASP A 27 12.37 -11.32 18.22
N THR A 28 11.74 -11.08 17.07
CA THR A 28 10.40 -10.51 16.94
C THR A 28 9.38 -11.52 16.44
N LYS A 29 9.64 -12.83 16.56
CA LYS A 29 8.81 -13.91 15.98
C LYS A 29 7.30 -13.72 16.16
N HIS A 30 6.86 -13.46 17.40
CA HIS A 30 5.43 -13.27 17.68
C HIS A 30 4.84 -12.04 16.99
N VAL A 31 5.61 -10.96 16.95
CA VAL A 31 5.21 -9.72 16.27
C VAL A 31 5.12 -9.97 14.76
N ASP A 32 6.05 -10.71 14.18
CA ASP A 32 6.02 -11.05 12.76
C ASP A 32 4.80 -11.89 12.40
N ILE A 33 4.46 -12.90 13.22
CA ILE A 33 3.30 -13.75 12.99
C ILE A 33 2.03 -12.91 13.00
N VAL A 34 1.86 -12.03 13.99
CA VAL A 34 0.68 -11.16 14.07
C VAL A 34 0.63 -10.20 12.89
N HIS A 35 1.77 -9.55 12.57
CA HIS A 35 1.89 -8.60 11.47
C HIS A 35 1.52 -9.24 10.12
N ASN A 36 2.17 -10.36 9.78
CA ASN A 36 1.95 -11.07 8.53
C ASN A 36 0.53 -11.63 8.45
N THR A 37 -0.03 -12.13 9.57
CA THR A 37 -1.42 -12.61 9.60
C THR A 37 -2.40 -11.48 9.30
N LEU A 38 -2.21 -10.32 9.93
CA LEU A 38 -3.03 -9.13 9.66
C LEU A 38 -2.92 -8.69 8.20
N LEU A 39 -1.71 -8.67 7.64
CA LEU A 39 -1.49 -8.35 6.24
C LEU A 39 -2.22 -9.32 5.30
N VAL A 40 -2.16 -10.62 5.56
CA VAL A 40 -2.87 -11.63 4.75
C VAL A 40 -4.38 -11.42 4.82
N VAL A 41 -4.94 -11.23 6.02
CA VAL A 41 -6.39 -11.03 6.20
C VAL A 41 -6.84 -9.76 5.50
N VAL A 42 -6.17 -8.62 5.74
CA VAL A 42 -6.55 -7.35 5.13
C VAL A 42 -6.38 -7.40 3.61
N SER A 43 -5.32 -8.04 3.10
CA SER A 43 -5.11 -8.20 1.65
C SER A 43 -6.20 -9.06 1.00
N ALA A 44 -6.64 -10.13 1.66
CA ALA A 44 -7.74 -10.95 1.15
C ALA A 44 -9.06 -10.16 1.14
N VAL A 45 -9.35 -9.42 2.22
CA VAL A 45 -10.57 -8.60 2.33
C VAL A 45 -10.58 -7.48 1.29
N THR A 46 -9.47 -6.76 1.09
CA THR A 46 -9.39 -5.72 0.06
C THR A 46 -9.49 -6.30 -1.35
N ALA A 47 -8.86 -7.45 -1.62
CA ALA A 47 -8.97 -8.14 -2.91
C ALA A 47 -10.42 -8.54 -3.22
N VAL A 48 -11.13 -9.15 -2.27
CA VAL A 48 -12.56 -9.48 -2.43
C VAL A 48 -13.41 -8.23 -2.58
N GLY A 49 -13.09 -7.18 -1.83
CA GLY A 49 -13.75 -5.89 -1.90
C GLY A 49 -13.67 -5.24 -3.29
N VAL A 50 -12.45 -5.15 -3.85
CA VAL A 50 -12.23 -4.63 -5.20
C VAL A 50 -12.83 -5.55 -6.25
N ALA A 51 -12.63 -6.87 -6.16
CA ALA A 51 -13.17 -7.82 -7.13
C ALA A 51 -14.69 -7.78 -7.19
N SER A 52 -15.37 -7.74 -6.04
CA SER A 52 -16.83 -7.61 -6.01
C SER A 52 -17.31 -6.25 -6.51
N GLY A 53 -16.56 -5.17 -6.29
CA GLY A 53 -16.83 -3.87 -6.90
C GLY A 53 -16.70 -3.91 -8.43
N ALA A 54 -15.65 -4.56 -8.93
CA ALA A 54 -15.39 -4.74 -10.35
C ALA A 54 -16.46 -5.61 -11.02
N LEU A 55 -16.92 -6.68 -10.38
CA LEU A 55 -17.98 -7.54 -10.93
C LEU A 55 -19.30 -6.77 -11.10
N ILE A 56 -19.69 -5.97 -10.10
CA ILE A 56 -20.89 -5.13 -10.21
C ILE A 56 -20.72 -4.12 -11.35
N ARG A 57 -19.58 -3.43 -11.41
CA ARG A 57 -19.30 -2.45 -12.47
C ARG A 57 -19.32 -3.09 -13.86
N SER A 58 -18.73 -4.28 -14.00
CA SER A 58 -18.74 -5.04 -15.25
C SER A 58 -20.14 -5.48 -15.67
N SER A 59 -21.07 -5.66 -14.73
CA SER A 59 -22.46 -6.00 -15.04
C SER A 59 -23.28 -4.80 -15.54
N GLU A 60 -22.89 -3.58 -15.14
CA GLU A 60 -23.55 -2.33 -15.55
C GLU A 60 -22.98 -1.78 -16.87
N ASP A 61 -21.65 -1.70 -16.98
CA ASP A 61 -20.96 -1.03 -18.09
C ASP A 61 -20.32 -2.01 -19.10
N GLY A 62 -20.44 -3.32 -18.84
CA GLY A 62 -19.68 -4.34 -19.55
C GLY A 62 -18.24 -4.46 -19.08
N TRP A 63 -17.57 -5.55 -19.46
CA TRP A 63 -16.19 -5.84 -19.03
C TRP A 63 -15.18 -4.81 -19.54
N TYR A 64 -15.42 -4.22 -20.72
CA TYR A 64 -14.57 -3.17 -21.29
C TYR A 64 -14.61 -1.90 -20.44
N GLY A 65 -15.74 -1.63 -19.78
CA GLY A 65 -15.92 -0.54 -18.82
C GLY A 65 -15.03 -0.61 -17.58
N LEU A 66 -14.41 -1.77 -17.30
CA LEU A 66 -13.40 -1.92 -16.25
C LEU A 66 -12.01 -1.42 -16.65
N VAL A 67 -11.71 -1.39 -17.95
CA VAL A 67 -10.43 -0.96 -18.49
C VAL A 67 -10.53 0.47 -18.99
N CYS A 68 -11.58 0.77 -19.75
CA CYS A 68 -11.90 2.09 -20.28
C CYS A 68 -13.31 2.46 -19.84
N SER A 69 -13.42 3.24 -18.76
CA SER A 69 -14.71 3.71 -18.26
C SER A 69 -15.08 5.03 -18.92
N ALA A 70 -16.34 5.15 -19.37
CA ALA A 70 -16.91 6.43 -19.80
C ALA A 70 -17.44 7.26 -18.62
N ARG A 71 -17.32 6.76 -17.37
CA ARG A 71 -17.81 7.45 -16.17
C ARG A 71 -16.86 8.57 -15.76
N LEU A 72 -17.44 9.60 -15.15
CA LEU A 72 -16.69 10.70 -14.53
C LEU A 72 -15.80 10.18 -13.39
N PRO A 73 -14.68 10.85 -13.07
CA PRO A 73 -13.72 10.33 -12.10
C PRO A 73 -14.33 10.22 -10.70
N GLU A 74 -15.22 11.15 -10.35
CA GLU A 74 -15.97 11.10 -9.10
C GLU A 74 -16.83 9.84 -9.00
N GLU A 75 -17.39 9.34 -10.09
CA GLU A 75 -18.20 8.11 -10.10
C GLU A 75 -17.37 6.82 -10.06
N ILE A 76 -16.08 6.91 -10.39
CA ILE A 76 -15.13 5.80 -10.27
C ILE A 76 -14.67 5.67 -8.82
N TRP A 77 -14.34 6.80 -8.19
CA TRP A 77 -13.83 6.85 -6.82
C TRP A 77 -14.92 6.86 -5.74
N ASN A 78 -16.11 7.41 -6.01
CA ASN A 78 -17.27 7.32 -5.12
C ASN A 78 -17.97 5.97 -5.30
N GLY A 79 -17.39 4.93 -4.68
CA GLY A 79 -17.96 3.60 -4.72
C GLY A 79 -17.12 2.56 -3.99
N ARG A 80 -17.53 1.29 -4.14
CA ARG A 80 -16.86 0.15 -3.47
C ARG A 80 -15.40 0.03 -3.89
N ILE A 81 -15.10 0.23 -5.18
CA ILE A 81 -13.72 0.16 -5.70
C ILE A 81 -12.87 1.25 -5.06
N GLY A 82 -13.31 2.51 -5.08
CA GLY A 82 -12.57 3.61 -4.46
C GLY A 82 -12.34 3.42 -2.96
N PHE A 83 -13.36 2.95 -2.22
CA PHE A 83 -13.22 2.62 -0.81
C PHE A 83 -12.13 1.56 -0.56
N TRP A 84 -12.21 0.41 -1.26
CA TRP A 84 -11.24 -0.67 -1.06
C TRP A 84 -9.84 -0.32 -1.58
N SER A 85 -9.73 0.48 -2.63
CA SER A 85 -8.47 1.06 -3.10
C SER A 85 -7.85 1.98 -2.06
N TYR A 86 -8.66 2.77 -1.34
CA TYR A 86 -8.17 3.61 -0.25
C TYR A 86 -7.70 2.76 0.94
N VAL A 87 -8.43 1.71 1.30
CA VAL A 87 -7.98 0.75 2.32
C VAL A 87 -6.64 0.11 1.91
N PHE A 88 -6.50 -0.33 0.66
CA PHE A 88 -5.23 -0.85 0.13
C PHE A 88 -4.10 0.19 0.19
N TYR A 89 -4.38 1.46 -0.09
CA TYR A 89 -3.41 2.52 0.06
C TYR A 89 -2.92 2.66 1.52
N LEU A 90 -3.82 2.56 2.50
CA LEU A 90 -3.43 2.58 3.91
C LEU A 90 -2.54 1.39 4.29
N THR A 91 -2.75 0.20 3.70
CA THR A 91 -1.87 -0.96 3.99
C THR A 91 -0.44 -0.73 3.54
N LYS A 92 -0.17 0.14 2.55
CA LYS A 92 1.20 0.48 2.13
C LYS A 92 2.00 1.23 3.20
N TYR A 93 1.33 1.98 4.07
CA TYR A 93 1.98 2.53 5.26
C TYR A 93 2.22 1.47 6.33
N TYR A 94 1.30 0.52 6.48
CA TYR A 94 1.44 -0.59 7.41
C TYR A 94 2.60 -1.53 7.02
N GLU A 95 2.78 -1.78 5.72
CA GLU A 95 3.90 -2.54 5.13
C GLU A 95 5.28 -1.94 5.45
N LEU A 96 5.38 -0.66 5.83
CA LEU A 96 6.66 -0.07 6.27
C LEU A 96 7.21 -0.77 7.53
N PHE A 97 6.33 -1.39 8.31
CA PHE A 97 6.71 -2.13 9.51
C PHE A 97 7.54 -3.39 9.21
N ASP A 98 7.41 -3.98 8.02
CA ASP A 98 8.28 -5.08 7.56
C ASP A 98 9.76 -4.68 7.63
N THR A 99 10.09 -3.49 7.13
CA THR A 99 11.46 -2.99 7.13
C THR A 99 11.98 -2.74 8.53
N ILE A 100 11.11 -2.30 9.46
CA ILE A 100 11.46 -2.13 10.87
C ILE A 100 11.81 -3.48 11.49
N LEU A 101 10.95 -4.49 11.33
CA LEU A 101 11.15 -5.84 11.87
C LEU A 101 12.44 -6.47 11.32
N LEU A 102 12.70 -6.33 10.01
CA LEU A 102 13.94 -6.79 9.39
C LEU A 102 15.18 -6.09 9.97
N THR A 103 15.10 -4.77 10.17
CA THR A 103 16.19 -3.98 10.74
C THR A 103 16.46 -4.36 12.20
N LEU A 104 15.41 -4.63 13.00
CA LEU A 104 15.52 -5.08 14.39
C LEU A 104 16.19 -6.46 14.50
N LYS A 105 15.93 -7.35 13.55
CA LYS A 105 16.59 -8.65 13.41
C LYS A 105 18.00 -8.57 12.82
N LYS A 106 18.51 -7.36 12.53
CA LYS A 106 19.80 -7.14 11.87
C LYS A 106 19.92 -7.87 10.53
N LYS A 107 18.82 -8.01 9.80
CA LYS A 107 18.83 -8.53 8.43
C LYS A 107 19.28 -7.43 7.47
N THR A 108 20.08 -7.80 6.48
CA THR A 108 20.51 -6.88 5.42
C THR A 108 19.28 -6.47 4.61
N LEU A 109 19.02 -5.17 4.53
CA LEU A 109 17.95 -4.63 3.69
C LEU A 109 18.43 -4.57 2.24
N LEU A 110 17.66 -5.18 1.33
CA LEU A 110 17.93 -5.07 -0.10
C LEU A 110 17.58 -3.64 -0.59
N PRO A 111 18.38 -3.03 -1.49
CA PRO A 111 18.06 -1.70 -2.03
C PRO A 111 16.67 -1.64 -2.67
N LEU A 112 16.29 -2.71 -3.38
CA LEU A 112 14.97 -2.84 -4.01
C LEU A 112 13.83 -2.82 -2.98
N HIS A 113 14.03 -3.46 -1.83
CA HIS A 113 13.04 -3.46 -0.74
C HIS A 113 12.79 -2.04 -0.25
N VAL A 114 13.84 -1.31 0.10
CA VAL A 114 13.72 0.07 0.60
C VAL A 114 13.11 0.98 -0.46
N TYR A 115 13.55 0.86 -1.72
CA TYR A 115 12.99 1.63 -2.83
C TYR A 115 11.49 1.36 -3.02
N HIS A 116 11.09 0.08 -3.08
CA HIS A 116 9.69 -0.32 -3.23
C HIS A 116 8.82 0.23 -2.09
N HIS A 117 9.22 0.02 -0.83
CA HIS A 117 8.44 0.50 0.31
C HIS A 117 8.39 2.04 0.42
N MET A 118 9.34 2.76 -0.19
CA MET A 118 9.26 4.21 -0.29
C MET A 118 8.34 4.71 -1.41
N ILE A 119 8.37 4.06 -2.58
CA ILE A 119 7.65 4.56 -3.75
C ILE A 119 6.17 4.16 -3.73
N MET A 120 5.81 3.01 -3.19
CA MET A 120 4.42 2.52 -3.21
C MET A 120 3.42 3.45 -2.51
N PRO A 121 3.71 4.03 -1.32
CA PRO A 121 2.83 5.03 -0.71
C PRO A 121 2.74 6.33 -1.53
N LEU A 122 3.83 6.75 -2.18
CA LEU A 122 3.84 7.95 -3.02
C LEU A 122 3.00 7.74 -4.28
N VAL A 123 3.16 6.60 -4.96
CA VAL A 123 2.35 6.22 -6.13
C VAL A 123 0.89 6.03 -5.74
N GLY A 124 0.61 5.39 -4.60
CA GLY A 124 -0.76 5.28 -4.12
C GLY A 124 -1.41 6.65 -3.86
N TRP A 125 -0.64 7.63 -3.34
CA TRP A 125 -1.14 9.00 -3.20
C TRP A 125 -1.45 9.65 -4.55
N THR A 126 -0.64 9.42 -5.59
CA THR A 126 -0.92 10.01 -6.90
C THR A 126 -2.23 9.52 -7.49
N TRP A 127 -2.65 8.28 -7.22
CA TRP A 127 -3.93 7.74 -7.71
C TRP A 127 -5.15 8.52 -7.21
N PHE A 128 -5.07 9.08 -5.99
CA PHE A 128 -6.16 9.89 -5.41
C PHE A 128 -5.94 11.38 -5.64
N ALA A 129 -4.69 11.85 -5.64
CA ALA A 129 -4.37 13.26 -5.74
C ALA A 129 -4.46 13.80 -7.17
N PHE A 130 -4.27 12.93 -8.16
CA PHE A 130 -4.54 13.25 -9.54
C PHE A 130 -5.32 12.10 -10.17
N PRO A 131 -6.22 12.41 -11.11
CA PRO A 131 -6.95 11.39 -11.85
C PRO A 131 -6.02 10.66 -12.84
N TRP A 132 -4.95 9.98 -12.39
CA TRP A 132 -4.06 9.18 -13.26
C TRP A 132 -4.75 7.97 -13.90
N LEU A 133 -5.92 7.59 -13.38
CA LEU A 133 -6.81 6.63 -14.04
C LEU A 133 -7.68 7.28 -15.13
N GLU A 134 -7.47 8.56 -15.42
CA GLU A 134 -7.98 9.24 -16.61
C GLU A 134 -6.82 9.50 -17.59
N GLY A 135 -6.89 8.87 -18.76
CA GLY A 135 -6.07 9.25 -19.92
C GLY A 135 -4.65 8.68 -19.98
N ALA A 136 -4.31 7.66 -19.17
CA ALA A 136 -3.15 6.82 -19.44
C ALA A 136 -3.45 5.68 -20.43
N TRP A 137 -4.48 5.84 -21.26
CA TRP A 137 -4.65 5.30 -22.61
C TRP A 137 -5.47 6.30 -23.42
#